data_AF-A0A9J9QDH6-F1
#
_entry.id   AF-A0A9J9QDH6-F1
#
_cell.length_a   1.000
_cell.length_b   1.000
_cell.length_c   1.000
_cell.angle_alpha   90.00
_cell.angle_beta   90.00
_cell.angle_gamma   90.00
#
_symmetry.space_group_name_H-M   'P 1'
#
loop_
_entity.id
_entity.type
_entity.pdbx_description
1 polymer ?
#
loop_
_entity_poly.entity_id
_entity_poly.type
_entity_poly.pdbx_seq_one_letter_code
_entity_poly.pdbx_strand_id
1 'polypeptide(L)'
;MKPEFNSTIIKRLRRAEGHLRSIITMLEEGRSNVDVAQQLLAVGNAITNAKRTLVHEHINCCLEVAGPSKIRELQAISKYL
;
A
#
# COMPACT_ATOMS: atom_id res chain seq x y z
N MET A 1 -10.48 3.27 -21.17
CA MET A 1 -10.16 2.02 -20.47
C MET A 1 -9.51 2.39 -19.14
N LYS A 2 -10.17 2.16 -17.99
CA LYS A 2 -9.55 2.42 -16.67
C LYS A 2 -8.41 1.42 -16.50
N PRO A 3 -7.20 1.85 -16.08
CA PRO A 3 -6.10 0.91 -15.95
C PRO A 3 -6.42 -0.09 -14.84
N GLU A 4 -6.47 -1.38 -15.18
CA GLU A 4 -6.67 -2.50 -14.23
C GLU A 4 -5.61 -2.52 -13.11
N PHE A 5 -4.49 -1.82 -13.30
CA PHE A 5 -3.39 -1.60 -12.37
C PHE A 5 -3.82 -1.17 -10.96
N ASN A 6 -4.80 -0.28 -10.86
CA ASN A 6 -5.28 0.20 -9.56
C ASN A 6 -6.01 -0.89 -8.77
N SER A 7 -6.55 -1.93 -9.44
CA SER A 7 -7.40 -2.94 -8.82
C SER A 7 -6.66 -3.78 -7.77
N THR A 8 -5.42 -4.22 -8.06
CA THR A 8 -4.64 -5.04 -7.13
C THR A 8 -4.21 -4.26 -5.89
N ILE A 9 -3.77 -3.02 -6.08
CA ILE A 9 -3.36 -2.14 -4.97
C ILE A 9 -4.59 -1.76 -4.14
N ILE A 10 -5.71 -1.42 -4.78
CA ILE A 10 -7.00 -1.17 -4.11
C ILE A 10 -7.42 -2.39 -3.29
N LYS A 11 -7.31 -3.63 -3.83
CA LYS A 11 -7.62 -4.86 -3.09
C LYS A 11 -6.73 -5.02 -1.85
N ARG A 12 -5.43 -4.74 -1.96
CA ARG A 12 -4.48 -4.81 -0.83
C ARG A 12 -4.82 -3.77 0.24
N LEU A 13 -5.11 -2.54 -0.17
CA LEU A 13 -5.49 -1.46 0.74
C LEU A 13 -6.83 -1.73 1.42
N ARG A 14 -7.83 -2.26 0.70
CA ARG A 14 -9.11 -2.69 1.29
C ARG A 14 -8.95 -3.79 2.34
N ARG A 15 -8.00 -4.71 2.13
CA ARG A 15 -7.68 -5.74 3.13
C ARG A 15 -7.06 -5.10 4.38
N ALA A 16 -6.12 -4.16 4.20
CA ALA A 16 -5.52 -3.42 5.31
C ALA A 16 -6.57 -2.58 6.07
N GLU A 17 -7.52 -1.97 5.37
CA GLU A 17 -8.66 -1.24 5.95
C GLU A 17 -9.51 -2.15 6.85
N GLY A 18 -9.92 -3.31 6.35
CA GLY A 18 -10.68 -4.28 7.14
C GLY A 18 -9.91 -4.77 8.37
N HIS A 19 -8.60 -4.95 8.22
CA HIS A 19 -7.74 -5.36 9.34
C HIS A 19 -7.60 -4.26 10.39
N LEU A 20 -7.47 -3.00 9.96
CA LEU A 20 -7.46 -1.85 10.86
C LEU A 20 -8.77 -1.71 11.62
N ARG A 21 -9.91 -1.95 10.97
CA ARG A 21 -11.22 -1.96 11.66
C ARG A 21 -11.26 -3.01 12.77
N SER A 22 -10.70 -4.20 12.54
CA SER A 22 -10.58 -5.24 13.56
C SER A 22 -9.69 -4.80 14.74
N ILE A 23 -8.62 -4.06 14.48
CA ILE A 23 -7.74 -3.54 15.55
C ILE A 23 -8.47 -2.51 16.42
N ILE A 24 -9.28 -1.65 15.80
CA ILE A 24 -10.12 -0.69 16.53
C ILE A 24 -11.06 -1.46 17.47
N THR A 25 -11.73 -2.50 16.97
CA THR A 25 -12.57 -3.36 17.82
C THR A 25 -11.78 -4.03 18.94
N MET A 26 -10.56 -4.52 18.68
CA MET A 26 -9.69 -5.08 19.74
C MET A 26 -9.36 -4.07 20.84
N LEU A 27 -9.14 -2.80 20.47
CA LEU A 27 -8.92 -1.71 21.42
C LEU A 27 -10.18 -1.42 22.25
N GLU A 28 -11.35 -1.38 21.60
CA GLU A 28 -12.64 -1.17 22.26
C GLU A 28 -12.99 -2.33 23.22
N GLU A 29 -12.63 -3.57 22.88
CA GLU A 29 -12.80 -4.76 23.71
C GLU A 29 -11.78 -4.89 24.85
N GLY A 30 -10.79 -3.98 24.94
CA GLY A 30 -9.77 -4.01 25.97
C GLY A 30 -8.79 -5.18 25.85
N ARG A 31 -8.51 -5.64 24.62
CA ARG A 31 -7.52 -6.70 24.35
C ARG A 31 -6.11 -6.29 24.79
N SER A 32 -5.22 -7.27 24.92
CA SER A 32 -3.82 -7.05 25.29
C SER A 32 -3.12 -6.05 24.36
N ASN A 33 -2.41 -5.08 24.95
CA ASN A 33 -1.60 -4.12 24.20
C ASN A 33 -0.56 -4.79 23.30
N VAL A 34 -0.06 -5.98 23.69
CA VAL A 34 0.90 -6.75 22.88
C VAL A 34 0.23 -7.30 21.62
N ASP A 35 -0.98 -7.84 21.75
CA ASP A 35 -1.74 -8.37 20.60
C ASP A 35 -2.09 -7.25 19.63
N VAL A 36 -2.55 -6.11 20.15
CA VAL A 36 -2.86 -4.91 19.35
C VAL A 36 -1.61 -4.41 18.61
N ALA A 37 -0.47 -4.31 19.29
CA ALA A 37 0.79 -3.87 18.68
C ALA A 37 1.23 -4.81 17.54
N GLN A 38 1.08 -6.13 17.72
CA GLN A 38 1.38 -7.11 16.68
C GLN A 38 0.48 -6.94 15.45
N GLN A 39 -0.82 -6.70 15.65
CA GLN A 39 -1.75 -6.47 14.53
C GLN A 39 -1.45 -5.16 13.80
N LEU A 40 -1.12 -4.09 14.54
CA LEU A 40 -0.69 -2.82 13.95
C LEU A 40 0.56 -2.99 13.08
N LEU A 41 1.55 -3.75 13.56
CA LEU A 41 2.74 -4.08 12.78
C LEU A 41 2.39 -4.84 11.48
N ALA A 42 1.48 -5.80 11.55
CA ALA A 42 1.01 -6.55 10.38
C ALA A 42 0.35 -5.62 9.34
N VAL A 43 -0.46 -4.66 9.78
CA VAL A 43 -1.06 -3.64 8.90
C VAL A 43 0.00 -2.72 8.30
N GLY A 44 0.96 -2.24 9.10
CA GLY A 44 2.07 -1.41 8.62
C GLY A 44 2.91 -2.10 7.54
N ASN A 45 3.18 -3.40 7.71
CA ASN A 45 3.86 -4.22 6.70
C ASN A 45 3.02 -4.38 5.42
N ALA A 46 1.71 -4.58 5.54
CA ALA A 46 0.82 -4.68 4.39
C ALA A 46 0.80 -3.38 3.56
N ILE A 47 0.76 -2.22 4.22
CA ILE A 47 0.82 -0.89 3.58
C ILE A 47 2.17 -0.68 2.91
N THR A 48 3.27 -0.99 3.60
CA THR A 48 4.64 -0.87 3.05
C THR A 48 4.81 -1.73 1.79
N ASN A 49 4.27 -2.94 1.79
CA ASN A 49 4.30 -3.81 0.62
C ASN A 49 3.44 -3.25 -0.52
N ALA A 50 2.24 -2.72 -0.24
CA ALA A 50 1.41 -2.08 -1.26
C ALA A 50 2.11 -0.87 -1.89
N LYS A 51 2.79 -0.05 -1.08
CA LYS A 51 3.63 1.07 -1.52
C LYS A 51 4.74 0.61 -2.45
N ARG A 52 5.52 -0.41 -2.07
CA ARG A 52 6.59 -0.97 -2.91
C ARG A 52 6.06 -1.47 -4.26
N THR A 53 4.94 -2.21 -4.24
CA THR A 53 4.29 -2.68 -5.47
C THR A 53 3.87 -1.50 -6.35
N LEU A 54 3.28 -0.44 -5.80
CA LEU A 54 2.91 0.77 -6.56
C LEU A 54 4.12 1.39 -7.28
N VAL A 55 5.24 1.55 -6.56
CA VAL A 55 6.46 2.16 -7.14
C VAL A 55 7.06 1.28 -8.22
N HIS A 56 7.23 -0.03 -7.95
CA HIS A 56 7.82 -0.97 -8.91
C HIS A 56 7.01 -1.04 -10.20
N GLU A 57 5.68 -1.06 -10.06
CA GLU A 57 4.78 -1.15 -11.20
C GLU A 57 4.79 0.12 -12.05
N HIS A 58 4.90 1.29 -11.41
CA HIS A 58 5.07 2.56 -12.10
C HIS A 58 6.41 2.64 -12.84
N ILE A 59 7.49 2.10 -12.26
CA ILE A 59 8.79 1.99 -12.93
C ILE A 59 8.69 1.14 -14.20
N ASN A 60 8.09 -0.05 -14.11
CA ASN A 60 7.91 -0.95 -15.26
C ASN A 60 7.11 -0.29 -16.39
N CYS A 61 6.02 0.41 -16.07
CA CYS A 61 5.21 1.11 -17.08
C CYS A 61 5.94 2.30 -17.75
N CYS A 62 6.83 2.99 -17.03
CA CYS A 62 7.63 4.07 -17.61
C CYS A 62 8.73 3.56 -18.55
N LEU A 63 9.29 2.37 -18.28
CA LEU A 63 10.29 1.74 -19.13
C LEU A 63 9.70 1.27 -20.48
N GLU A 64 8.45 0.84 -20.50
CA GLU A 64 7.77 0.38 -21.73
C GLU A 64 7.28 1.53 -22.64
N VAL A 65 7.11 2.74 -22.10
CA VAL A 65 6.44 3.85 -22.78
C VAL A 65 7.22 5.15 -22.56
N ALA A 66 8.47 5.20 -23.01
CA ALA A 66 9.38 6.29 -22.69
C ALA A 66 8.99 7.63 -23.36
N GLY A 67 8.66 8.63 -22.54
CA GLY A 67 8.57 10.04 -22.87
C GLY A 67 8.91 10.91 -21.64
N PRO A 68 9.50 12.11 -21.80
CA PRO A 68 10.13 12.87 -20.70
C PRO A 68 9.23 13.18 -19.48
N SER A 69 7.91 13.31 -19.66
CA SER A 69 6.98 13.52 -18.53
C SER A 69 6.91 12.34 -17.56
N LYS A 70 7.02 11.10 -18.04
CA LYS A 70 6.91 9.89 -17.20
C LYS A 70 8.12 9.71 -16.27
N ILE A 71 9.30 10.14 -16.72
CA ILE A 71 10.52 10.13 -15.90
C ILE A 71 10.38 11.06 -14.67
N ARG A 72 9.67 12.18 -14.82
CA ARG A 72 9.48 13.15 -13.73
C ARG A 72 8.50 12.65 -12.66
N GLU A 73 7.44 11.95 -13.06
CA GLU A 73 6.53 11.28 -12.12
C GLU A 73 7.24 10.15 -11.35
N LEU A 74 8.07 9.37 -12.03
CA LEU A 74 8.87 8.31 -11.43
C LEU A 74 9.82 8.85 -10.36
N GLN A 75 10.48 9.99 -10.61
CA GLN A 75 11.30 10.67 -9.60
C GLN A 75 10.48 11.11 -8.37
N ALA A 76 9.24 11.60 -8.56
CA ALA A 76 8.40 12.02 -7.45
C ALA A 76 7.95 10.83 -6.59
N ILE A 77 7.61 9.70 -7.21
CA ILE A 77 7.11 8.51 -6.52
C ILE A 77 8.24 7.72 -5.86
N SER A 78 9.45 7.70 -6.45
CA SER A 78 10.62 7.03 -5.87
C SER A 78 11.03 7.57 -4.49
N LYS A 79 10.71 8.84 -4.18
CA LYS A 79 10.96 9.46 -2.87
C LYS A 79 10.23 8.77 -1.71
N TYR A 80 9.20 8.00 -2.03
CA TYR A 80 8.41 7.26 -1.05
C TYR A 80 8.88 5.82 -0.89
N LEU A 81 10.00 5.38 -1.48
CA LEU A 81 10.59 4.07 -1.17
C LEU A 81 11.06 4.01 0.28
#